data_AF-A0A6N8F802-F1
#
_entry.id   AF-A0A6N8F802-F1
#
_cell.length_a   1.000
_cell.length_b   1.000
_cell.length_c   1.000
_cell.angle_alpha   90.00
_cell.angle_beta   90.00
_cell.angle_gamma   90.00
#
_symmetry.space_group_name_H-M   'P 1'
#
loop_
_entity.id
_entity.type
_entity.pdbx_description
1 polymer ?
#
loop_
_entity_poly.entity_id
_entity_poly.type
_entity_poly.pdbx_seq_one_letter_code
_entity_poly.pdbx_strand_id
1 'polypeptide(L)'
;MFFKKINNKLTILVTSLVVSSAALAEVPNGYYDTVNGISATSLRTSLHNIIDDHQRFPYTSSATDTWDILEAADQDPSNSNNVIDIYKNASYPKAGGGNSFYNREHSWPKSYGFPKDGSTNYAYTDAHHLFIADSSYNSSRSNKPYANCDSACSEKTTLVNNGRGGASSESNWTKGSGNTGSWQTWSSRKGDVARALMYLAVRYEGGTHGVTGVSEPDLILTDDRTLIGNSSQGVNLSVAYMGLKSVLLQWHNDDPVDAFEQRHNDTVFSFQGNRNPFVDHPEYVTCVFENICNGIGGGTGGGTNPPVGNSSVWINEFHYDNSGSDLNEFVEIAGAAGTNLSGWSIVAYNGSNGSAYITKNLSGSIPNQANNLGTKSFSISGLQNGGPDGLALVDNNGQVIQFLSYEGSFTASNGPATGVSSTDIGVSETTSTPIGYSLQLTGTGTNYSEFTWAAVMANTSGFYQFRSKLWWHCAMDKRVSL
;
A
#
# COMPACT_ATOMS: atom_id res chain seq x y z
N MET A 1 -8.03 -45.52 62.76
CA MET A 1 -8.56 -46.09 61.51
C MET A 1 -9.65 -45.12 61.01
N PHE A 2 -9.36 -44.06 60.23
CA PHE A 2 -8.91 -44.02 58.82
C PHE A 2 -9.75 -44.97 57.94
N PHE A 3 -10.50 -44.58 56.90
CA PHE A 3 -10.64 -43.35 56.10
C PHE A 3 -12.08 -43.32 55.53
N LYS A 4 -12.73 -42.15 55.47
CA LYS A 4 -13.99 -41.93 54.76
C LYS A 4 -13.64 -41.58 53.30
N LYS A 5 -13.94 -42.47 52.35
CA LYS A 5 -13.73 -42.24 50.90
C LYS A 5 -14.67 -41.12 50.42
N ILE A 6 -14.10 -39.96 50.13
CA ILE A 6 -14.75 -38.88 49.39
C ILE A 6 -14.51 -39.17 47.90
N ASN A 7 -15.56 -39.50 47.16
CA ASN A 7 -15.51 -39.62 45.71
C ASN A 7 -15.59 -38.21 45.10
N ASN A 8 -14.43 -37.60 44.83
CA ASN A 8 -14.34 -36.41 43.97
C ASN A 8 -14.54 -36.86 42.51
N LYS A 9 -15.76 -36.73 41.98
CA LYS A 9 -15.96 -36.70 40.53
C LYS A 9 -15.53 -35.32 40.05
N LEU A 10 -14.29 -35.24 39.55
CA LEU A 10 -13.79 -34.08 38.82
C LEU A 10 -14.51 -34.01 37.47
N THR A 11 -15.58 -33.24 37.39
CA THR A 11 -16.20 -32.87 36.11
C THR A 11 -15.26 -31.89 35.43
N ILE A 12 -14.43 -32.38 34.51
CA ILE A 12 -13.64 -31.53 33.62
C ILE A 12 -14.62 -30.89 32.64
N LEU A 13 -15.00 -29.64 32.92
CA LEU A 13 -15.71 -28.79 31.98
C LEU A 13 -14.70 -28.39 30.91
N VAL A 14 -14.70 -29.08 29.77
CA VAL A 14 -13.94 -28.67 28.58
C VAL A 14 -14.68 -27.47 28.01
N THR A 15 -14.31 -26.26 28.43
CA THR A 15 -14.69 -25.04 27.73
C THR A 15 -13.97 -25.05 26.39
N SER A 16 -14.66 -25.51 25.36
CA SER A 16 -14.28 -25.30 23.96
C SER A 16 -14.25 -23.80 23.70
N LEU A 17 -13.04 -23.23 23.72
CA LEU A 17 -12.77 -21.87 23.30
C LEU A 17 -13.01 -21.81 21.79
N VAL A 18 -14.25 -21.48 21.39
CA VAL A 18 -14.53 -21.11 20.00
C VAL A 18 -13.91 -19.73 19.81
N VAL A 19 -12.65 -19.71 19.37
CA VAL A 19 -12.06 -18.50 18.80
C VAL A 19 -12.79 -18.30 17.47
N SER A 20 -13.84 -17.47 17.48
CA SER A 20 -14.46 -16.99 16.26
C SER A 20 -13.47 -16.02 15.60
N SER A 21 -12.50 -16.55 14.87
CA SER A 21 -11.80 -15.75 13.88
C SER A 21 -12.85 -15.30 12.87
N ALA A 22 -13.20 -14.02 12.87
CA ALA A 22 -13.93 -13.43 11.76
C ALA A 22 -13.05 -13.66 10.52
N ALA A 23 -13.42 -14.63 9.69
CA ALA A 23 -12.76 -14.84 8.42
C ALA A 23 -13.04 -13.60 7.57
N LEU A 24 -11.97 -12.99 7.04
CA LEU A 24 -12.11 -11.96 6.00
C LEU A 24 -12.74 -12.63 4.79
N ALA A 25 -13.70 -11.96 4.16
CA ALA A 25 -14.34 -12.50 2.97
C ALA A 25 -13.37 -12.34 1.80
N GLU A 26 -13.19 -13.40 1.03
CA GLU A 26 -12.43 -13.31 -0.21
C GLU A 26 -13.22 -12.46 -1.21
N VAL A 27 -12.50 -11.67 -2.01
CA VAL A 27 -13.07 -10.97 -3.17
C VAL A 27 -13.82 -12.00 -4.03
N PRO A 28 -15.08 -11.73 -4.44
CA PRO A 28 -15.81 -12.69 -5.27
C PRO A 28 -15.02 -13.06 -6.52
N ASN A 29 -14.97 -14.35 -6.85
CA ASN A 29 -14.26 -14.81 -8.04
C ASN A 29 -14.79 -14.09 -9.29
N GLY A 30 -13.88 -13.43 -10.00
CA GLY A 30 -14.17 -12.68 -11.21
C GLY A 30 -14.60 -11.23 -11.02
N TYR A 31 -14.66 -10.72 -9.77
CA TYR A 31 -15.08 -9.34 -9.49
C TYR A 31 -14.22 -8.29 -10.22
N TYR A 32 -12.91 -8.55 -10.36
CA TYR A 32 -11.95 -7.66 -11.03
C TYR A 32 -11.54 -8.14 -12.45
N ASP A 33 -12.25 -9.10 -13.06
CA ASP A 33 -11.88 -9.67 -14.37
C ASP A 33 -11.86 -8.65 -15.51
N THR A 34 -12.62 -7.56 -15.39
CA THR A 34 -12.72 -6.49 -16.40
C THR A 34 -11.73 -5.34 -16.16
N VAL A 35 -10.91 -5.41 -15.11
CA VAL A 35 -9.90 -4.40 -14.81
C VAL A 35 -8.87 -4.31 -15.93
N ASN A 36 -8.58 -3.09 -16.36
CA ASN A 36 -7.64 -2.79 -17.44
C ASN A 36 -6.46 -1.94 -16.96
N GLY A 37 -5.41 -2.59 -16.48
CA GLY A 37 -4.19 -1.96 -15.98
C GLY A 37 -3.22 -1.37 -17.02
N ILE A 38 -3.59 -1.27 -18.30
CA ILE A 38 -2.66 -0.83 -19.37
C ILE A 38 -2.18 0.61 -19.17
N SER A 39 -3.02 1.49 -18.63
CA SER A 39 -2.74 2.91 -18.41
C SER A 39 -3.55 3.43 -17.22
N ALA A 40 -3.18 4.59 -16.68
CA ALA A 40 -3.92 5.21 -15.59
C ALA A 40 -5.37 5.48 -15.98
N THR A 41 -5.60 5.97 -17.20
CA THR A 41 -6.95 6.22 -17.74
C THR A 41 -7.74 4.93 -17.87
N SER A 42 -7.17 3.89 -18.51
CA SER A 42 -7.89 2.62 -18.69
C SER A 42 -8.18 1.94 -17.35
N LEU A 43 -7.25 1.99 -16.40
CA LEU A 43 -7.42 1.42 -15.08
C LEU A 43 -8.55 2.15 -14.36
N ARG A 44 -8.44 3.47 -14.26
CA ARG A 44 -9.43 4.33 -13.60
C ARG A 44 -10.83 4.11 -14.17
N THR A 45 -10.98 4.12 -15.51
CA THR A 45 -12.27 3.85 -16.16
C THR A 45 -12.78 2.44 -15.90
N SER A 46 -11.93 1.41 -15.99
CA SER A 46 -12.36 0.03 -15.71
C SER A 46 -12.77 -0.18 -14.25
N LEU A 47 -12.07 0.46 -13.31
CA LEU A 47 -12.42 0.44 -11.89
C LEU A 47 -13.73 1.17 -11.64
N HIS A 48 -13.91 2.36 -12.23
CA HIS A 48 -15.17 3.11 -12.15
C HIS A 48 -16.35 2.24 -12.58
N ASN A 49 -16.27 1.59 -13.75
CA ASN A 49 -17.33 0.71 -14.26
C ASN A 49 -17.62 -0.53 -13.40
N ILE A 50 -16.69 -0.95 -12.54
CA ILE A 50 -16.89 -2.09 -11.61
C ILE A 50 -17.59 -1.61 -10.33
N ILE A 51 -17.25 -0.40 -9.87
CA ILE A 51 -17.65 0.08 -8.56
C ILE A 51 -18.82 1.07 -8.61
N ASP A 52 -19.20 1.56 -9.80
CA ASP A 52 -20.35 2.44 -10.01
C ASP A 52 -21.67 1.81 -9.52
N ASP A 53 -22.73 2.62 -9.48
CA ASP A 53 -24.10 2.12 -9.25
C ASP A 53 -24.37 1.31 -7.97
N HIS A 54 -23.60 1.56 -6.90
CA HIS A 54 -23.81 0.90 -5.61
C HIS A 54 -25.28 0.93 -5.11
N GLN A 55 -25.70 -0.14 -4.44
CA GLN A 55 -27.03 -0.23 -3.84
C GLN A 55 -27.15 0.77 -2.67
N ARG A 56 -27.98 1.79 -2.84
CA ARG A 56 -28.20 2.79 -1.80
C ARG A 56 -29.01 2.25 -0.62
N PHE A 57 -28.56 2.56 0.59
CA PHE A 57 -29.35 2.43 1.82
C PHE A 57 -29.71 3.82 2.36
N PRO A 58 -30.90 4.01 2.99
CA PRO A 58 -31.23 5.28 3.62
C PRO A 58 -30.20 5.68 4.66
N TYR A 59 -30.01 6.99 4.87
CA TYR A 59 -29.15 7.45 5.94
C TYR A 59 -29.74 7.03 7.29
N THR A 60 -31.02 7.24 7.57
CA THR A 60 -31.65 6.71 8.79
C THR A 60 -33.06 6.20 8.50
N SER A 61 -33.38 5.01 8.99
CA SER A 61 -34.64 4.32 8.72
C SER A 61 -35.02 3.37 9.88
N SER A 62 -36.21 2.78 9.81
CA SER A 62 -36.63 1.65 10.64
C SER A 62 -36.37 0.29 9.97
N ALA A 63 -35.98 0.29 8.69
CA ALA A 63 -35.41 -0.84 7.98
C ALA A 63 -33.88 -0.67 7.92
N THR A 64 -33.17 -1.59 7.26
CA THR A 64 -31.72 -1.52 7.09
C THR A 64 -31.29 -0.14 6.58
N ASP A 65 -30.40 0.52 7.33
CA ASP A 65 -29.85 1.83 7.04
C ASP A 65 -28.32 1.86 7.23
N THR A 66 -27.70 3.04 7.07
CA THR A 66 -26.24 3.13 7.24
C THR A 66 -25.74 2.88 8.66
N TRP A 67 -26.58 2.96 9.70
CA TRP A 67 -26.17 2.53 11.05
C TRP A 67 -25.99 1.03 11.14
N ASP A 68 -26.93 0.26 10.58
CA ASP A 68 -26.82 -1.21 10.59
C ASP A 68 -25.55 -1.66 9.86
N ILE A 69 -25.25 -1.04 8.73
CA ILE A 69 -24.04 -1.32 7.95
C ILE A 69 -22.78 -0.97 8.75
N LEU A 70 -22.71 0.23 9.32
CA LEU A 70 -21.52 0.69 10.04
C LEU A 70 -21.29 -0.04 11.35
N GLU A 71 -22.36 -0.42 12.07
CA GLU A 71 -22.22 -1.22 13.28
C GLU A 71 -21.77 -2.66 12.99
N ALA A 72 -22.05 -3.17 11.80
CA ALA A 72 -21.49 -4.42 11.33
C ALA A 72 -20.03 -4.24 10.88
N ALA A 73 -19.74 -3.20 10.09
CA ALA A 73 -18.42 -2.96 9.48
C ALA A 73 -17.37 -2.61 10.53
N ASP A 74 -17.70 -1.74 11.47
CA ASP A 74 -16.82 -1.25 12.54
C ASP A 74 -16.98 -2.06 13.84
N GLN A 75 -17.59 -3.24 13.79
CA GLN A 75 -17.77 -4.11 14.95
C GLN A 75 -16.44 -4.41 15.64
N ASP A 76 -16.40 -4.22 16.96
CA ASP A 76 -15.23 -4.54 17.78
C ASP A 76 -14.93 -6.05 17.71
N PRO A 77 -13.75 -6.47 17.18
CA PRO A 77 -13.37 -7.88 17.15
C PRO A 77 -13.34 -8.54 18.53
N SER A 78 -13.08 -7.76 19.58
CA SER A 78 -13.00 -8.27 20.95
C SER A 78 -14.36 -8.30 21.66
N ASN A 79 -15.39 -7.64 21.11
CA ASN A 79 -16.72 -7.58 21.68
C ASN A 79 -17.79 -7.26 20.62
N SER A 80 -18.50 -8.26 20.12
CA SER A 80 -19.48 -8.09 19.04
C SER A 80 -20.67 -7.17 19.35
N ASN A 81 -20.91 -6.86 20.63
CA ASN A 81 -21.94 -5.91 21.05
C ASN A 81 -21.47 -4.45 20.95
N ASN A 82 -20.21 -4.22 20.60
CA ASN A 82 -19.59 -2.92 20.51
C ASN A 82 -19.10 -2.62 19.08
N VAL A 83 -18.79 -1.34 18.86
CA VAL A 83 -18.11 -0.79 17.69
C VAL A 83 -16.81 -0.11 18.10
N ILE A 84 -15.81 -0.13 17.24
CA ILE A 84 -14.54 0.61 17.41
C ILE A 84 -14.59 1.86 16.55
N ASP A 85 -14.47 3.02 17.18
CA ASP A 85 -14.49 4.29 16.45
C ASP A 85 -13.16 4.59 15.74
N ILE A 86 -13.23 5.26 14.58
CA ILE A 86 -12.09 5.51 13.70
C ILE A 86 -11.02 6.41 14.33
N TYR A 87 -11.37 7.38 15.16
CA TYR A 87 -10.42 8.40 15.60
C TYR A 87 -9.86 8.14 16.99
N LYS A 88 -10.71 7.88 17.98
CA LYS A 88 -10.27 7.69 19.37
C LYS A 88 -9.90 6.24 19.65
N ASN A 89 -10.23 5.31 18.74
CA ASN A 89 -10.05 3.88 18.92
C ASN A 89 -10.74 3.36 20.20
N ALA A 90 -11.86 3.97 20.57
CA ALA A 90 -12.67 3.59 21.71
C ALA A 90 -13.71 2.54 21.29
N SER A 91 -13.95 1.57 22.19
CA SER A 91 -15.00 0.58 22.04
C SER A 91 -16.28 1.07 22.70
N TYR A 92 -17.35 1.24 21.91
CA TYR A 92 -18.65 1.73 22.38
C TYR A 92 -19.74 0.68 22.18
N PRO A 93 -20.69 0.51 23.13
CA PRO A 93 -21.87 -0.31 22.91
C PRO A 93 -22.66 0.16 21.70
N LYS A 94 -23.09 -0.79 20.85
CA LYS A 94 -24.00 -0.53 19.73
C LYS A 94 -25.32 0.07 20.24
N ALA A 95 -25.77 1.13 19.59
CA ALA A 95 -26.93 1.92 20.03
C ALA A 95 -27.68 2.61 18.87
N GLY A 96 -27.29 2.37 17.61
CA GLY A 96 -27.80 3.07 16.45
C GLY A 96 -27.48 4.57 16.47
N GLY A 97 -28.25 5.33 15.69
CA GLY A 97 -28.06 6.77 15.54
C GLY A 97 -28.65 7.67 16.61
N GLY A 98 -28.03 8.84 16.78
CA GLY A 98 -28.55 9.93 17.63
C GLY A 98 -28.15 9.84 19.10
N ASN A 99 -27.14 9.02 19.42
CA ASN A 99 -26.60 8.90 20.77
C ASN A 99 -25.50 9.95 21.05
N SER A 100 -25.02 10.00 22.30
CA SER A 100 -24.05 11.01 22.75
C SER A 100 -22.58 10.58 22.63
N PHE A 101 -22.30 9.30 22.38
CA PHE A 101 -20.94 8.74 22.45
C PHE A 101 -20.30 8.57 21.07
N TYR A 102 -21.05 8.18 20.03
CA TYR A 102 -20.56 8.19 18.66
C TYR A 102 -21.58 8.73 17.66
N ASN A 103 -21.07 9.14 16.51
CA ASN A 103 -21.86 9.52 15.36
C ASN A 103 -21.21 8.97 14.07
N ARG A 104 -21.82 9.29 12.92
CA ARG A 104 -21.27 8.98 11.61
C ARG A 104 -20.29 10.04 11.19
N GLU A 105 -19.08 9.62 10.89
CA GLU A 105 -18.08 10.41 10.21
C GLU A 105 -18.23 10.28 8.71
N HIS A 106 -18.27 11.43 8.03
CA HIS A 106 -18.15 11.54 6.58
C HIS A 106 -16.68 11.82 6.27
N SER A 107 -15.86 10.81 5.99
CA SER A 107 -14.41 11.00 5.76
C SER A 107 -14.12 11.95 4.60
N TRP A 108 -14.96 11.98 3.57
CA TRP A 108 -15.13 13.15 2.72
C TRP A 108 -16.26 14.01 3.33
N PRO A 109 -15.96 15.18 3.92
CA PRO A 109 -16.97 15.98 4.58
C PRO A 109 -18.10 16.30 3.60
N LYS A 110 -19.32 15.87 3.91
CA LYS A 110 -20.50 16.13 3.06
C LYS A 110 -20.68 17.60 2.70
N SER A 111 -20.17 18.54 3.52
CA SER A 111 -20.18 19.96 3.22
C SER A 111 -19.50 20.29 1.89
N TYR A 112 -18.53 19.48 1.46
CA TYR A 112 -17.80 19.63 0.20
C TYR A 112 -18.47 18.84 -0.92
N GLY A 113 -19.61 19.35 -1.39
CA GLY A 113 -20.24 18.89 -2.63
C GLY A 113 -21.58 18.17 -2.48
N PHE A 114 -21.91 17.61 -1.32
CA PHE A 114 -23.15 16.84 -1.15
C PHE A 114 -23.79 17.01 0.25
N PRO A 115 -24.04 18.23 0.74
CA PRO A 115 -24.43 18.46 2.14
C PRO A 115 -25.86 18.03 2.49
N LYS A 116 -26.72 17.77 1.50
CA LYS A 116 -28.15 17.48 1.71
C LYS A 116 -28.44 16.01 1.51
N ASP A 117 -28.89 15.34 2.57
CA ASP A 117 -29.45 13.99 2.46
C ASP A 117 -30.71 14.00 1.57
N GLY A 118 -30.95 12.90 0.88
CA GLY A 118 -32.08 12.69 -0.02
C GLY A 118 -31.99 11.36 -0.74
N SER A 119 -33.11 10.91 -1.29
CA SER A 119 -33.19 9.63 -2.04
C SER A 119 -32.32 9.58 -3.30
N THR A 120 -31.84 10.74 -3.76
CA THR A 120 -31.03 10.90 -4.97
C THR A 120 -29.58 11.26 -4.67
N ASN A 121 -29.14 11.24 -3.41
CA ASN A 121 -27.77 11.60 -3.04
C ASN A 121 -27.00 10.36 -2.59
N TYR A 122 -26.42 9.64 -3.55
CA TYR A 122 -25.72 8.38 -3.32
C TYR A 122 -24.43 8.57 -2.52
N ALA A 123 -23.64 9.60 -2.85
CA ALA A 123 -22.39 9.89 -2.13
C ALA A 123 -22.62 10.15 -0.64
N TYR A 124 -23.78 10.69 -0.26
CA TYR A 124 -24.12 10.94 1.15
C TYR A 124 -24.19 9.67 2.00
N THR A 125 -24.61 8.56 1.39
CA THR A 125 -24.93 7.29 2.07
C THR A 125 -23.95 6.17 1.73
N ASP A 126 -22.89 6.45 0.96
CA ASP A 126 -21.90 5.44 0.58
C ASP A 126 -21.06 5.01 1.79
N ALA A 127 -21.27 3.81 2.32
CA ALA A 127 -20.62 3.36 3.53
C ALA A 127 -19.11 3.08 3.38
N HIS A 128 -18.54 2.99 2.16
CA HIS A 128 -17.09 2.83 1.98
C HIS A 128 -16.25 4.01 2.49
N HIS A 129 -16.89 5.14 2.79
CA HIS A 129 -16.24 6.34 3.33
C HIS A 129 -16.90 6.84 4.63
N LEU A 130 -17.95 6.15 5.09
CA LEU A 130 -18.58 6.45 6.36
C LEU A 130 -17.95 5.59 7.45
N PHE A 131 -17.76 6.17 8.63
CA PHE A 131 -17.19 5.44 9.76
C PHE A 131 -17.92 5.80 11.05
N ILE A 132 -17.91 4.90 12.03
CA ILE A 132 -18.25 5.26 13.40
C ILE A 132 -17.13 6.14 13.98
N ALA A 133 -17.48 7.27 14.58
CA ALA A 133 -16.52 8.18 15.21
C ALA A 133 -17.02 8.67 16.57
N ASP A 134 -16.12 8.80 17.57
CA ASP A 134 -16.43 9.50 18.81
C ASP A 134 -16.97 10.90 18.49
N SER A 135 -18.12 11.26 19.06
CA SER A 135 -18.84 12.47 18.70
C SER A 135 -18.01 13.75 18.91
N SER A 136 -17.12 13.78 19.90
CA SER A 136 -16.24 14.93 20.16
C SER A 136 -15.04 14.98 19.21
N TYR A 137 -14.55 13.82 18.76
CA TYR A 137 -13.46 13.72 17.79
C TYR A 137 -13.97 14.07 16.41
N ASN A 138 -15.14 13.56 16.01
CA ASN A 138 -15.79 13.98 14.77
C ASN A 138 -16.07 15.50 14.78
N SER A 139 -16.61 16.04 15.88
CA SER A 139 -16.78 17.51 16.01
C SER A 139 -15.46 18.27 15.89
N SER A 140 -14.37 17.72 16.46
CA SER A 140 -13.03 18.29 16.36
C SER A 140 -12.44 18.16 14.96
N ARG A 141 -12.79 17.12 14.20
CA ARG A 141 -12.41 16.92 12.80
C ARG A 141 -13.13 17.94 11.92
N SER A 142 -14.45 18.10 12.10
CA SER A 142 -15.27 19.04 11.35
C SER A 142 -15.18 18.78 9.83
N ASN A 143 -15.00 19.82 9.02
CA ASN A 143 -14.77 19.71 7.58
C ASN A 143 -13.32 19.99 7.18
N LYS A 144 -12.35 19.71 8.05
CA LYS A 144 -10.93 20.01 7.74
C LYS A 144 -10.37 19.01 6.72
N PRO A 145 -9.54 19.46 5.76
CA PRO A 145 -8.69 18.59 4.98
C PRO A 145 -7.83 17.68 5.86
N TYR A 146 -7.70 16.42 5.44
CA TYR A 146 -6.64 15.56 5.93
C TYR A 146 -5.30 16.14 5.50
N ALA A 147 -4.41 16.34 6.47
CA ALA A 147 -3.13 16.98 6.28
C ALA A 147 -2.15 16.55 7.37
N ASN A 148 -0.86 16.49 7.05
CA ASN A 148 0.17 16.38 8.09
C ASN A 148 0.16 17.64 8.96
N CYS A 149 0.15 17.43 10.27
CA CYS A 149 0.15 18.48 11.26
C CYS A 149 1.56 19.01 11.49
N ASP A 150 1.65 20.31 11.77
CA ASP A 150 2.86 20.97 12.23
C ASP A 150 2.82 21.18 13.74
N SER A 151 3.83 21.87 14.27
CA SER A 151 3.97 22.14 15.71
C SER A 151 2.84 22.97 16.32
N ALA A 152 1.94 23.54 15.50
CA ALA A 152 0.80 24.32 15.99
C ALA A 152 -0.46 23.46 16.23
N CYS A 153 -0.44 22.17 15.91
CA CYS A 153 -1.58 21.29 16.12
C CYS A 153 -1.75 20.89 17.59
N SER A 154 -3.02 20.75 17.99
CA SER A 154 -3.40 20.20 19.29
C SER A 154 -3.62 18.70 19.18
N GLU A 155 -3.13 17.97 20.18
CA GLU A 155 -3.28 16.52 20.28
C GLU A 155 -4.72 16.09 20.60
N LYS A 156 -5.11 14.95 20.03
CA LYS A 156 -6.33 14.20 20.29
C LYS A 156 -5.96 12.73 20.44
N THR A 157 -5.74 12.31 21.69
CA THR A 157 -5.19 11.00 22.04
C THR A 157 -6.11 9.84 21.63
N THR A 158 -5.52 8.68 21.39
CA THR A 158 -6.24 7.43 21.20
C THR A 158 -6.31 6.62 22.49
N LEU A 159 -7.22 5.64 22.54
CA LEU A 159 -7.26 4.60 23.56
C LEU A 159 -6.64 3.30 23.02
N VAL A 160 -6.05 2.51 23.91
CA VAL A 160 -5.56 1.17 23.58
C VAL A 160 -6.76 0.24 23.45
N ASN A 161 -7.06 -0.24 22.24
CA ASN A 161 -8.01 -1.33 22.00
C ASN A 161 -7.53 -2.19 20.83
N ASN A 162 -7.80 -3.49 20.92
CA ASN A 162 -7.41 -4.46 19.88
C ASN A 162 -5.92 -4.39 19.50
N GLY A 163 -5.05 -4.11 20.47
CA GLY A 163 -3.59 -4.04 20.25
C GLY A 163 -3.09 -2.82 19.49
N ARG A 164 -3.92 -1.80 19.27
CA ARG A 164 -3.57 -0.54 18.58
C ARG A 164 -3.94 0.68 19.44
N GLY A 165 -3.25 1.79 19.25
CA GLY A 165 -3.55 3.07 19.88
C GLY A 165 -3.07 3.18 21.33
N GLY A 166 -3.19 4.39 21.89
CA GLY A 166 -2.83 4.73 23.27
C GLY A 166 -1.37 5.17 23.48
N ALA A 167 -0.49 4.97 22.50
CA ALA A 167 0.84 5.60 22.52
C ALA A 167 0.77 7.07 22.07
N SER A 168 1.69 7.91 22.56
CA SER A 168 1.77 9.32 22.14
C SER A 168 2.10 9.51 20.65
N SER A 169 2.72 8.52 20.02
CA SER A 169 2.95 8.49 18.57
C SER A 169 1.71 8.09 17.76
N GLU A 170 0.66 7.60 18.42
CA GLU A 170 -0.56 7.09 17.81
C GLU A 170 -1.75 8.03 18.10
N SER A 171 -1.50 9.34 18.09
CA SER A 171 -2.51 10.36 18.33
C SER A 171 -2.99 11.02 17.04
N ASN A 172 -4.22 11.55 17.07
CA ASN A 172 -4.69 12.48 16.06
C ASN A 172 -4.21 13.89 16.42
N TRP A 173 -4.12 14.76 15.42
CA TRP A 173 -3.69 16.14 15.60
C TRP A 173 -4.57 17.08 14.78
N THR A 174 -4.93 18.23 15.34
CA THR A 174 -5.86 19.14 14.68
C THR A 174 -5.51 20.60 14.89
N LYS A 175 -5.79 21.43 13.87
CA LYS A 175 -5.74 22.90 13.96
C LYS A 175 -6.72 23.56 12.99
N GLY A 176 -7.00 24.84 13.23
CA GLY A 176 -7.77 25.69 12.33
C GLY A 176 -9.21 25.21 12.11
N SER A 177 -9.82 25.61 10.99
CA SER A 177 -11.18 25.25 10.58
C SER A 177 -11.33 25.33 9.06
N GLY A 178 -12.35 24.66 8.51
CA GLY A 178 -12.59 24.66 7.07
C GLY A 178 -11.38 24.20 6.26
N ASN A 179 -11.25 24.76 5.06
CA ASN A 179 -10.20 24.41 4.09
C ASN A 179 -8.78 24.86 4.51
N THR A 180 -8.65 25.77 5.49
CA THR A 180 -7.35 26.18 6.06
C THR A 180 -6.96 25.34 7.28
N GLY A 181 -7.91 24.60 7.85
CA GLY A 181 -7.67 23.67 8.94
C GLY A 181 -6.90 22.43 8.50
N SER A 182 -6.52 21.61 9.48
CA SER A 182 -5.84 20.34 9.26
C SER A 182 -6.31 19.32 10.29
N TRP A 183 -6.59 18.11 9.83
CA TRP A 183 -6.77 16.94 10.67
C TRP A 183 -5.75 15.88 10.24
N GLN A 184 -4.78 15.59 11.10
CA GLN A 184 -3.91 14.44 10.94
C GLN A 184 -4.52 13.31 11.76
N THR A 185 -4.93 12.22 11.13
CA THR A 185 -5.35 11.04 11.89
C THR A 185 -4.14 10.26 12.39
N TRP A 186 -4.38 9.40 13.38
CA TRP A 186 -3.35 8.56 13.98
C TRP A 186 -2.83 7.51 13.00
N SER A 187 -1.61 7.01 13.23
CA SER A 187 -0.82 6.28 12.24
C SER A 187 -1.53 5.08 11.61
N SER A 188 -2.30 4.31 12.39
CA SER A 188 -2.95 3.07 11.94
C SER A 188 -4.33 3.28 11.29
N ARG A 189 -4.67 4.53 10.93
CA ARG A 189 -5.90 4.89 10.21
C ARG A 189 -5.65 5.84 9.05
N LYS A 190 -4.39 6.13 8.76
CA LYS A 190 -3.97 7.06 7.71
C LYS A 190 -4.31 6.48 6.33
N GLY A 191 -4.03 5.20 6.15
CA GLY A 191 -4.30 4.44 4.94
C GLY A 191 -5.79 4.27 4.70
N ASP A 192 -6.54 3.93 5.75
CA ASP A 192 -8.01 3.77 5.72
C ASP A 192 -8.70 5.01 5.13
N VAL A 193 -8.41 6.19 5.68
CA VAL A 193 -9.03 7.43 5.19
C VAL A 193 -8.51 7.82 3.81
N ALA A 194 -7.24 7.54 3.49
CA ALA A 194 -6.69 7.81 2.18
C ALA A 194 -7.40 7.00 1.10
N ARG A 195 -7.52 5.69 1.29
CA ARG A 195 -8.18 4.77 0.35
C ARG A 195 -9.68 5.00 0.26
N ALA A 196 -10.35 5.41 1.32
CA ALA A 196 -11.75 5.84 1.27
C ALA A 196 -11.97 7.09 0.39
N LEU A 197 -11.08 8.09 0.51
CA LEU A 197 -11.15 9.31 -0.32
C LEU A 197 -10.77 9.03 -1.78
N MET A 198 -9.78 8.19 -2.02
CA MET A 198 -9.39 7.73 -3.36
C MET A 198 -10.51 6.94 -4.03
N TYR A 199 -11.19 6.06 -3.28
CA TYR A 199 -12.38 5.36 -3.73
C TYR A 199 -13.47 6.33 -4.17
N LEU A 200 -13.85 7.30 -3.34
CA LEU A 200 -14.88 8.27 -3.72
C LEU A 200 -14.51 9.02 -5.00
N ALA A 201 -13.23 9.35 -5.16
CA ALA A 201 -12.75 10.06 -6.34
C ALA A 201 -12.82 9.24 -7.63
N VAL A 202 -12.81 7.89 -7.57
CA VAL A 202 -12.99 7.02 -8.75
C VAL A 202 -14.44 6.56 -8.89
N ARG A 203 -15.15 6.37 -7.78
CA ARG A 203 -16.57 6.00 -7.81
C ARG A 203 -17.41 7.12 -8.41
N TYR A 204 -17.12 8.37 -8.06
CA TYR A 204 -17.89 9.54 -8.44
C TYR A 204 -17.12 10.42 -9.43
N GLU A 205 -17.18 10.08 -10.72
CA GLU A 205 -16.55 10.84 -11.82
C GLU A 205 -17.56 11.73 -12.57
N GLY A 206 -18.72 11.99 -11.96
CA GLY A 206 -19.87 12.62 -12.60
C GLY A 206 -20.75 11.62 -13.37
N GLY A 207 -21.62 12.15 -14.23
CA GLY A 207 -22.54 11.34 -15.04
C GLY A 207 -23.84 11.03 -14.33
N THR A 208 -24.39 9.84 -14.59
CA THR A 208 -25.69 9.39 -14.07
C THR A 208 -25.61 7.94 -13.62
N HIS A 209 -26.22 7.65 -12.49
CA HIS A 209 -26.41 6.28 -12.02
C HIS A 209 -27.16 5.48 -13.09
N GLY A 210 -26.56 4.39 -13.57
CA GLY A 210 -27.02 3.58 -14.71
C GLY A 210 -28.39 2.91 -14.49
N VAL A 211 -28.74 2.56 -13.25
CA VAL A 211 -30.07 2.01 -12.91
C VAL A 211 -31.14 3.09 -12.72
N THR A 212 -30.85 4.15 -11.94
CA THR A 212 -31.90 5.12 -11.53
C THR A 212 -31.95 6.39 -12.37
N GLY A 213 -30.92 6.63 -13.19
CA GLY A 213 -30.77 7.84 -14.01
C GLY A 213 -30.47 9.10 -13.19
N VAL A 214 -30.22 8.98 -11.88
CA VAL A 214 -29.92 10.11 -11.00
C VAL A 214 -28.53 10.66 -11.33
N SER A 215 -28.42 11.98 -11.48
CA SER A 215 -27.12 12.63 -11.69
C SER A 215 -26.21 12.45 -10.48
N GLU A 216 -24.96 12.10 -10.73
CA GLU A 216 -23.93 11.92 -9.72
C GLU A 216 -22.89 13.05 -9.80
N PRO A 217 -22.26 13.44 -8.67
CA PRO A 217 -21.20 14.45 -8.67
C PRO A 217 -19.88 13.89 -9.22
N ASP A 218 -19.03 14.78 -9.70
CA ASP A 218 -17.59 14.52 -9.92
C ASP A 218 -16.81 14.97 -8.67
N LEU A 219 -16.27 14.00 -7.93
CA LEU A 219 -15.50 14.21 -6.71
C LEU A 219 -14.00 14.11 -7.01
N ILE A 220 -13.26 15.20 -6.83
CA ILE A 220 -11.87 15.32 -7.27
C ILE A 220 -10.93 15.55 -6.09
N LEU A 221 -9.85 14.76 -6.01
CA LEU A 221 -8.75 15.01 -5.05
C LEU A 221 -7.83 16.13 -5.54
N THR A 222 -7.44 17.05 -4.66
CA THR A 222 -6.57 18.19 -5.02
C THR A 222 -5.75 18.72 -3.85
N ASP A 223 -4.51 19.11 -4.13
CA ASP A 223 -3.68 19.84 -3.15
C ASP A 223 -4.09 21.32 -3.02
N ASP A 224 -4.94 21.85 -3.92
CA ASP A 224 -5.40 23.23 -3.88
C ASP A 224 -6.53 23.42 -2.86
N ARG A 225 -6.16 23.93 -1.68
CA ARG A 225 -7.10 24.28 -0.59
C ARG A 225 -8.15 25.31 -1.00
N THR A 226 -7.92 26.13 -2.02
CA THR A 226 -8.91 27.10 -2.52
C THR A 226 -10.05 26.38 -3.22
N LEU A 227 -9.73 25.41 -4.08
CA LEU A 227 -10.73 24.55 -4.73
C LEU A 227 -11.55 23.76 -3.71
N ILE A 228 -10.89 23.22 -2.67
CA ILE A 228 -11.58 22.55 -1.55
C ILE A 228 -12.55 23.53 -0.85
N GLY A 229 -12.09 24.73 -0.52
CA GLY A 229 -12.92 25.76 0.11
C GLY A 229 -14.16 26.13 -0.72
N ASN A 230 -13.99 26.25 -2.04
CA ASN A 230 -15.06 26.57 -2.98
C ASN A 230 -16.11 25.46 -3.12
N SER A 231 -15.83 24.26 -2.60
CA SER A 231 -16.78 23.14 -2.61
C SER A 231 -17.81 23.21 -1.46
N SER A 232 -17.61 24.12 -0.49
CA SER A 232 -18.51 24.30 0.65
C SER A 232 -19.62 25.32 0.38
N GLN A 233 -20.54 25.01 -0.53
CA GLN A 233 -21.61 25.93 -0.96
C GLN A 233 -22.99 25.66 -0.32
N GLY A 234 -23.12 24.66 0.56
CA GLY A 234 -24.40 24.36 1.22
C GLY A 234 -25.47 23.76 0.30
N VAL A 235 -25.09 23.38 -0.92
CA VAL A 235 -25.93 22.72 -1.93
C VAL A 235 -25.18 21.53 -2.53
N ASN A 236 -25.90 20.59 -3.13
CA ASN A 236 -25.28 19.52 -3.89
C ASN A 236 -24.68 20.11 -5.18
N LEU A 237 -23.41 19.83 -5.44
CA LEU A 237 -22.65 20.36 -6.57
C LEU A 237 -22.44 19.26 -7.61
N SER A 238 -22.30 19.66 -8.88
CA SER A 238 -21.92 18.74 -9.95
C SER A 238 -20.44 18.38 -9.93
N VAL A 239 -19.59 19.26 -9.37
CA VAL A 239 -18.14 19.04 -9.18
C VAL A 239 -17.78 19.53 -7.79
N ALA A 240 -17.02 18.74 -7.04
CA ALA A 240 -16.52 19.12 -5.73
C ALA A 240 -15.11 18.57 -5.48
N TYR A 241 -14.38 19.27 -4.64
CA TYR A 241 -12.97 19.02 -4.35
C TYR A 241 -12.75 18.78 -2.86
N MET A 242 -11.86 17.84 -2.54
CA MET A 242 -11.41 17.58 -1.17
C MET A 242 -10.05 16.89 -1.19
N GLY A 243 -9.39 16.80 -0.02
CA GLY A 243 -8.26 15.91 0.21
C GLY A 243 -6.97 16.37 -0.46
N LEU A 244 -5.95 16.69 0.35
CA LEU A 244 -4.62 16.99 -0.17
C LEU A 244 -4.03 15.72 -0.78
N LYS A 245 -4.14 15.59 -2.11
CA LYS A 245 -3.78 14.37 -2.86
C LYS A 245 -2.39 13.87 -2.48
N SER A 246 -1.41 14.76 -2.39
CA SER A 246 -0.04 14.43 -1.98
C SER A 246 0.05 13.80 -0.59
N VAL A 247 -0.74 14.30 0.38
CA VAL A 247 -0.78 13.75 1.74
C VAL A 247 -1.46 12.39 1.76
N LEU A 248 -2.56 12.23 1.02
CA LEU A 248 -3.29 10.97 0.97
C LEU A 248 -2.44 9.86 0.33
N LEU A 249 -1.66 10.18 -0.71
CA LEU A 249 -0.69 9.26 -1.31
C LEU A 249 0.39 8.84 -0.30
N GLN A 250 0.97 9.79 0.42
CA GLN A 250 1.93 9.48 1.48
C GLN A 250 1.32 8.57 2.55
N TRP A 251 0.10 8.88 3.00
CA TRP A 251 -0.59 8.12 4.04
C TRP A 251 -0.99 6.72 3.60
N HIS A 252 -1.37 6.55 2.34
CA HIS A 252 -1.59 5.24 1.75
C HIS A 252 -0.33 4.36 1.83
N ASN A 253 0.84 4.92 1.54
CA ASN A 253 2.12 4.20 1.60
C ASN A 253 2.59 3.94 3.04
N ASP A 254 2.39 4.90 3.94
CA ASP A 254 2.82 4.81 5.34
C ASP A 254 2.00 3.78 6.16
N ASP A 255 0.76 3.51 5.75
CA ASP A 255 -0.21 2.69 6.47
C ASP A 255 -0.87 1.65 5.53
N PRO A 256 -0.24 0.47 5.39
CA PRO A 256 -0.76 -0.62 4.55
C PRO A 256 -2.14 -1.11 5.00
N VAL A 257 -2.87 -1.73 4.08
CA VAL A 257 -4.19 -2.31 4.35
C VAL A 257 -4.09 -3.34 5.47
N ASP A 258 -4.98 -3.25 6.46
CA ASP A 258 -5.05 -4.19 7.58
C ASP A 258 -6.39 -4.93 7.65
N ALA A 259 -6.52 -5.82 8.65
CA ALA A 259 -7.69 -6.67 8.80
C ALA A 259 -8.97 -5.89 9.23
N PHE A 260 -8.84 -4.70 9.81
CA PHE A 260 -10.00 -3.87 10.13
C PHE A 260 -10.54 -3.22 8.87
N GLU A 261 -9.66 -2.70 8.03
CA GLU A 261 -10.06 -2.09 6.76
C GLU A 261 -10.63 -3.13 5.78
N GLN A 262 -10.02 -4.31 5.67
CA GLN A 262 -10.55 -5.42 4.86
C GLN A 262 -11.96 -5.82 5.32
N ARG A 263 -12.17 -5.97 6.63
CA ARG A 263 -13.50 -6.30 7.18
C ARG A 263 -14.54 -5.21 6.87
N HIS A 264 -14.14 -3.95 6.98
CA HIS A 264 -15.03 -2.84 6.64
C HIS A 264 -15.45 -2.94 5.16
N ASN A 265 -14.48 -3.11 4.25
CA ASN A 265 -14.73 -3.28 2.82
C ASN A 265 -15.64 -4.49 2.52
N ASP A 266 -15.37 -5.65 3.12
CA ASP A 266 -16.18 -6.86 2.98
C ASP A 266 -17.62 -6.67 3.44
N THR A 267 -17.78 -6.00 4.58
CA THR A 267 -19.09 -5.78 5.17
C THR A 267 -19.88 -4.82 4.29
N VAL A 268 -19.30 -3.68 3.91
CA VAL A 268 -19.97 -2.72 3.03
C VAL A 268 -20.35 -3.39 1.70
N PHE A 269 -19.47 -4.20 1.11
CA PHE A 269 -19.78 -4.96 -0.10
C PHE A 269 -21.01 -5.86 0.05
N SER A 270 -21.15 -6.54 1.19
CA SER A 270 -22.30 -7.43 1.44
C SER A 270 -23.65 -6.69 1.45
N PHE A 271 -23.65 -5.37 1.63
CA PHE A 271 -24.84 -4.53 1.56
C PHE A 271 -24.93 -3.77 0.24
N GLN A 272 -23.90 -3.01 -0.12
CA GLN A 272 -23.90 -2.07 -1.24
C GLN A 272 -23.55 -2.69 -2.59
N GLY A 273 -23.05 -3.93 -2.61
CA GLY A 273 -22.79 -4.69 -3.83
C GLY A 273 -21.52 -4.29 -4.58
N ASN A 274 -20.81 -3.25 -4.15
CA ASN A 274 -19.53 -2.83 -4.71
C ASN A 274 -18.43 -2.84 -3.64
N ARG A 275 -17.17 -2.97 -4.07
CA ARG A 275 -15.96 -3.01 -3.22
C ARG A 275 -15.12 -1.76 -3.42
N ASN A 276 -14.35 -1.37 -2.40
CA ASN A 276 -13.28 -0.41 -2.54
C ASN A 276 -12.04 -1.11 -3.14
N PRO A 277 -11.68 -0.81 -4.40
CA PRO A 277 -10.60 -1.50 -5.09
C PRO A 277 -9.23 -1.15 -4.52
N PHE A 278 -9.09 -0.01 -3.84
CA PHE A 278 -7.82 0.38 -3.24
C PHE A 278 -7.55 -0.34 -1.91
N VAL A 279 -8.56 -0.98 -1.32
CA VAL A 279 -8.41 -1.89 -0.17
C VAL A 279 -8.04 -3.29 -0.65
N ASP A 280 -8.71 -3.79 -1.70
CA ASP A 280 -8.43 -5.13 -2.24
C ASP A 280 -7.12 -5.18 -3.05
N HIS A 281 -6.83 -4.09 -3.78
CA HIS A 281 -5.68 -3.91 -4.68
C HIS A 281 -5.02 -2.54 -4.42
N PRO A 282 -4.32 -2.37 -3.28
CA PRO A 282 -3.66 -1.11 -2.94
C PRO A 282 -2.68 -0.62 -4.02
N GLU A 283 -2.07 -1.53 -4.78
CA GLU A 283 -1.19 -1.23 -5.91
C GLU A 283 -1.85 -0.37 -7.00
N TYR A 284 -3.19 -0.36 -7.11
CA TYR A 284 -3.91 0.46 -8.08
C TYR A 284 -3.78 1.95 -7.82
N VAL A 285 -3.51 2.37 -6.58
CA VAL A 285 -3.39 3.79 -6.20
C VAL A 285 -2.30 4.47 -7.02
N THR A 286 -1.12 3.88 -7.10
CA THR A 286 0.04 4.45 -7.81
C THR A 286 -0.23 4.61 -9.30
N CYS A 287 -0.94 3.68 -9.93
CA CYS A 287 -1.35 3.85 -11.33
C CYS A 287 -2.40 4.95 -11.50
N VAL A 288 -3.51 4.89 -10.75
CA VAL A 288 -4.63 5.84 -10.91
C VAL A 288 -4.22 7.27 -10.57
N PHE A 289 -3.45 7.47 -9.50
CA PHE A 289 -3.20 8.79 -8.94
C PHE A 289 -1.79 9.33 -9.22
N GLU A 290 -0.80 8.49 -9.50
CA GLU A 290 0.58 8.92 -9.80
C GLU A 290 0.97 8.65 -11.26
N ASN A 291 0.08 8.03 -12.04
CA ASN A 291 0.30 7.67 -13.45
C ASN A 291 1.48 6.69 -13.63
N ILE A 292 1.71 5.84 -12.64
CA ILE A 292 2.76 4.81 -12.64
C ILE A 292 2.07 3.44 -12.61
N CYS A 293 1.89 2.83 -13.79
CA CYS A 293 1.04 1.64 -13.98
C CYS A 293 1.81 0.32 -14.10
N ASN A 294 2.97 0.25 -13.47
CA ASN A 294 3.88 -0.87 -13.64
C ASN A 294 3.30 -2.14 -12.98
N GLY A 295 2.96 -3.13 -13.83
CA GLY A 295 2.47 -4.46 -13.48
C GLY A 295 1.15 -4.53 -12.71
N ILE A 296 0.22 -3.64 -13.07
CA ILE A 296 -1.20 -3.70 -12.67
C ILE A 296 -1.95 -4.86 -13.38
N GLY A 297 -1.44 -5.36 -14.51
CA GLY A 297 -2.06 -6.46 -15.25
C GLY A 297 -3.40 -6.07 -15.91
N GLY A 298 -3.67 -6.64 -17.09
CA GLY A 298 -4.94 -6.45 -17.81
C GLY A 298 -4.87 -7.05 -19.19
N GLY A 299 -5.35 -8.29 -19.35
CA GLY A 299 -5.74 -8.83 -20.66
C GLY A 299 -7.07 -8.18 -21.09
N THR A 300 -7.45 -8.02 -22.35
CA THR A 300 -7.04 -8.63 -23.61
C THR A 300 -7.20 -7.58 -24.73
N GLY A 301 -6.23 -7.48 -25.63
CA GLY A 301 -6.30 -6.59 -26.79
C GLY A 301 -4.95 -6.49 -27.49
N GLY A 302 -4.79 -7.19 -28.60
CA GLY A 302 -3.53 -7.32 -29.32
C GLY A 302 -2.95 -5.99 -29.79
N GLY A 303 -1.70 -5.75 -29.42
CA GLY A 303 -0.86 -4.67 -29.89
C GLY A 303 0.53 -4.81 -29.27
N THR A 304 1.53 -5.10 -30.09
CA THR A 304 2.89 -5.48 -29.71
C THR A 304 3.64 -4.38 -28.96
N ASN A 305 3.87 -4.57 -27.66
CA ASN A 305 5.13 -4.17 -27.00
C ASN A 305 5.35 -5.06 -25.75
N PRO A 306 6.54 -5.65 -25.54
CA PRO A 306 6.74 -6.72 -24.57
C PRO A 306 6.89 -6.22 -23.11
N PRO A 307 6.55 -7.06 -22.11
CA PRO A 307 6.35 -6.64 -20.73
C PRO A 307 7.60 -6.83 -19.85
N VAL A 308 7.97 -5.81 -19.08
CA VAL A 308 8.88 -5.97 -17.93
C VAL A 308 8.05 -6.53 -16.77
N GLY A 309 8.45 -7.68 -16.23
CA GLY A 309 7.66 -8.43 -15.25
C GLY A 309 7.76 -7.87 -13.85
N ASN A 310 6.62 -7.73 -13.18
CA ASN A 310 6.58 -7.53 -11.74
C ASN A 310 6.83 -8.86 -11.06
N SER A 311 8.09 -9.11 -10.74
CA SER A 311 8.46 -10.07 -9.71
C SER A 311 8.99 -9.30 -8.50
N SER A 312 8.69 -9.78 -7.29
CA SER A 312 9.21 -9.24 -6.02
C SER A 312 10.70 -9.55 -5.80
N VAL A 313 11.45 -9.76 -6.89
CA VAL A 313 12.87 -10.08 -6.90
C VAL A 313 13.60 -9.03 -7.75
N TRP A 314 14.67 -8.46 -7.21
CA TRP A 314 15.44 -7.41 -7.88
C TRP A 314 16.94 -7.58 -7.67
N ILE A 315 17.75 -7.01 -8.54
CA ILE A 315 19.20 -6.90 -8.38
C ILE A 315 19.47 -5.94 -7.22
N ASN A 316 20.13 -6.46 -6.18
CA ASN A 316 20.40 -5.75 -4.93
C ASN A 316 21.81 -5.19 -4.85
N GLU A 317 22.78 -5.94 -5.36
CA GLU A 317 24.20 -5.63 -5.25
C GLU A 317 24.96 -6.32 -6.40
N PHE A 318 25.98 -5.68 -6.96
CA PHE A 318 26.87 -6.33 -7.92
C PHE A 318 28.28 -5.73 -7.91
N HIS A 319 29.23 -6.53 -8.39
CA HIS A 319 30.65 -6.20 -8.53
C HIS A 319 31.15 -6.66 -9.90
N TYR A 320 31.73 -5.73 -10.67
CA TYR A 320 32.21 -5.93 -12.04
C TYR A 320 33.61 -5.38 -12.31
N ASP A 321 34.15 -4.42 -11.55
CA ASP A 321 35.48 -3.83 -11.77
C ASP A 321 36.23 -3.57 -10.46
N ASN A 322 37.52 -3.90 -10.42
CA ASN A 322 38.40 -3.62 -9.29
C ASN A 322 39.84 -3.30 -9.72
N SER A 323 40.64 -2.85 -8.75
CA SER A 323 42.06 -2.64 -8.97
C SER A 323 42.78 -3.94 -9.34
N GLY A 324 43.48 -3.92 -10.48
CA GLY A 324 44.20 -5.07 -11.00
C GLY A 324 43.36 -5.86 -12.00
N SER A 325 43.43 -7.19 -11.93
CA SER A 325 42.50 -8.06 -12.66
C SER A 325 41.19 -8.18 -11.89
N ASP A 326 40.07 -8.32 -12.60
CA ASP A 326 38.76 -8.50 -11.98
C ASP A 326 38.72 -9.80 -11.17
N LEU A 327 38.30 -9.69 -9.91
CA LEU A 327 38.28 -10.79 -8.94
C LEU A 327 36.99 -10.73 -8.13
N ASN A 328 36.38 -11.90 -7.95
CA ASN A 328 35.16 -12.09 -7.16
C ASN A 328 33.92 -11.35 -7.70
N GLU A 329 33.81 -11.22 -9.01
CA GLU A 329 32.61 -10.67 -9.67
C GLU A 329 31.36 -11.48 -9.30
N PHE A 330 30.28 -10.75 -8.99
CA PHE A 330 29.01 -11.36 -8.60
C PHE A 330 27.84 -10.42 -8.86
N VAL A 331 26.66 -11.02 -8.89
CA VAL A 331 25.38 -10.32 -8.82
C VAL A 331 24.54 -10.95 -7.72
N GLU A 332 24.05 -10.13 -6.81
CA GLU A 332 23.11 -10.49 -5.76
C GLU A 332 21.72 -9.99 -6.11
N ILE A 333 20.73 -10.83 -5.84
CA ILE A 333 19.33 -10.44 -5.91
C ILE A 333 18.71 -10.43 -4.51
N ALA A 334 17.73 -9.58 -4.28
CA ALA A 334 16.87 -9.55 -3.10
C ALA A 334 15.43 -9.88 -3.50
N GLY A 335 14.64 -10.36 -2.55
CA GLY A 335 13.21 -10.56 -2.76
C GLY A 335 12.52 -11.32 -1.64
N ALA A 336 11.26 -11.70 -1.87
CA ALA A 336 10.47 -12.46 -0.91
C ALA A 336 11.16 -13.79 -0.53
N ALA A 337 11.27 -14.04 0.77
CA ALA A 337 11.82 -15.27 1.30
C ALA A 337 11.01 -16.48 0.82
N GLY A 338 11.70 -17.55 0.45
CA GLY A 338 11.08 -18.75 -0.12
C GLY A 338 10.85 -18.69 -1.63
N THR A 339 11.07 -17.55 -2.30
CA THR A 339 10.96 -17.45 -3.76
C THR A 339 11.90 -18.45 -4.43
N ASN A 340 11.35 -19.34 -5.26
CA ASN A 340 12.10 -20.35 -6.00
C ASN A 340 12.66 -19.76 -7.30
N LEU A 341 13.97 -19.83 -7.47
CA LEU A 341 14.69 -19.24 -8.60
C LEU A 341 14.94 -20.23 -9.74
N SER A 342 14.32 -21.41 -9.69
CA SER A 342 14.37 -22.38 -10.79
C SER A 342 13.80 -21.76 -12.07
N GLY A 343 14.62 -21.72 -13.13
CA GLY A 343 14.26 -21.14 -14.43
C GLY A 343 14.60 -19.66 -14.59
N TRP A 344 14.96 -18.97 -13.50
CA TRP A 344 15.41 -17.58 -13.57
C TRP A 344 16.83 -17.47 -14.11
N SER A 345 17.18 -16.31 -14.65
CA SER A 345 18.55 -16.03 -15.11
C SER A 345 18.96 -14.57 -14.96
N ILE A 346 20.26 -14.33 -14.92
CA ILE A 346 20.87 -13.00 -15.09
C ILE A 346 21.63 -13.02 -16.42
N VAL A 347 21.36 -12.05 -17.29
CA VAL A 347 21.99 -11.94 -18.60
C VAL A 347 22.80 -10.66 -18.67
N ALA A 348 24.11 -10.76 -18.93
CA ALA A 348 24.97 -9.60 -19.11
C ALA A 348 25.01 -9.17 -20.58
N TYR A 349 25.05 -7.87 -20.80
CA TYR A 349 24.90 -7.20 -22.08
C TYR A 349 26.00 -6.20 -22.34
N ASN A 350 26.58 -6.26 -23.54
CA ASN A 350 27.60 -5.33 -23.98
C ASN A 350 26.92 -4.07 -24.53
N GLY A 351 27.14 -2.90 -23.94
CA GLY A 351 26.40 -1.70 -24.36
C GLY A 351 26.95 -0.99 -25.58
N SER A 352 28.14 -1.36 -26.06
CA SER A 352 28.66 -0.85 -27.34
C SER A 352 27.96 -1.43 -28.58
N ASN A 353 27.35 -2.62 -28.45
CA ASN A 353 26.59 -3.26 -29.55
C ASN A 353 25.22 -3.84 -29.13
N GLY A 354 24.84 -3.70 -27.86
CA GLY A 354 23.60 -4.21 -27.28
C GLY A 354 23.51 -5.74 -27.16
N SER A 355 24.58 -6.49 -27.41
CA SER A 355 24.50 -7.96 -27.46
C SER A 355 24.70 -8.60 -26.09
N ALA A 356 23.87 -9.58 -25.76
CA ALA A 356 24.05 -10.49 -24.64
C ALA A 356 25.35 -11.30 -24.81
N TYR A 357 26.18 -11.38 -23.77
CA TYR A 357 27.45 -12.10 -23.80
C TYR A 357 27.62 -13.12 -22.66
N ILE A 358 26.87 -12.99 -21.56
CA ILE A 358 26.83 -13.99 -20.48
C ILE A 358 25.38 -14.27 -20.09
N THR A 359 25.06 -15.52 -19.78
CA THR A 359 23.81 -15.91 -19.12
C THR A 359 24.12 -16.80 -17.93
N LYS A 360 23.73 -16.36 -16.73
CA LYS A 360 23.81 -17.10 -15.49
C LYS A 360 22.42 -17.60 -15.11
N ASN A 361 22.18 -18.91 -15.23
CA ASN A 361 20.99 -19.53 -14.69
C ASN A 361 21.03 -19.54 -13.15
N LEU A 362 19.92 -19.18 -12.53
CA LEU A 362 19.77 -19.13 -11.08
C LEU A 362 19.16 -20.44 -10.56
N SER A 363 19.32 -20.69 -9.26
CA SER A 363 18.78 -21.89 -8.62
C SER A 363 18.61 -21.75 -7.11
N GLY A 364 17.84 -22.67 -6.53
CA GLY A 364 17.46 -22.69 -5.12
C GLY A 364 16.47 -21.57 -4.76
N SER A 365 16.27 -21.33 -3.46
CA SER A 365 15.34 -20.29 -2.98
C SER A 365 16.05 -19.14 -2.29
N ILE A 366 15.38 -17.98 -2.23
CA ILE A 366 15.81 -16.83 -1.42
C ILE A 366 15.59 -17.17 0.07
N PRO A 367 16.60 -17.04 0.95
CA PRO A 367 16.46 -17.33 2.38
C PRO A 367 15.63 -16.25 3.09
N ASN A 368 15.05 -16.57 4.26
CA ASN A 368 14.46 -15.55 5.14
C ASN A 368 15.56 -14.97 6.03
N GLN A 369 15.88 -13.69 5.84
CA GLN A 369 16.90 -13.00 6.61
C GLN A 369 16.31 -11.88 7.48
N ALA A 370 15.23 -11.22 7.06
CA ALA A 370 14.39 -10.39 7.92
C ALA A 370 13.02 -10.15 7.29
N ASN A 371 11.95 -10.11 8.10
CA ASN A 371 10.59 -9.71 7.68
C ASN A 371 10.10 -10.38 6.37
N ASN A 372 10.35 -11.69 6.19
CA ASN A 372 10.02 -12.45 4.98
C ASN A 372 10.72 -11.97 3.70
N LEU A 373 11.89 -11.36 3.84
CA LEU A 373 12.77 -10.96 2.75
C LEU A 373 14.17 -11.52 2.98
N GLY A 374 14.91 -11.65 1.89
CA GLY A 374 16.33 -11.99 1.93
C GLY A 374 17.02 -11.74 0.60
N THR A 375 18.30 -12.07 0.57
CA THR A 375 19.19 -11.94 -0.59
C THR A 375 19.82 -13.27 -0.96
N LYS A 376 20.24 -13.36 -2.21
CA LYS A 376 21.04 -14.49 -2.70
C LYS A 376 22.03 -14.05 -3.76
N SER A 377 23.30 -14.35 -3.52
CA SER A 377 24.41 -13.97 -4.38
C SER A 377 24.82 -15.07 -5.35
N PHE A 378 25.19 -14.67 -6.56
CA PHE A 378 25.63 -15.54 -7.63
C PHE A 378 26.93 -15.03 -8.23
N SER A 379 27.99 -15.85 -8.16
CA SER A 379 29.24 -15.53 -8.85
C SER A 379 29.06 -15.59 -10.37
N ILE A 380 29.48 -14.53 -11.06
CA ILE A 380 29.43 -14.37 -12.51
C ILE A 380 30.77 -13.77 -12.93
N SER A 381 31.65 -14.57 -13.54
CA SER A 381 32.96 -14.09 -13.97
C SER A 381 32.94 -13.56 -15.40
N GLY A 382 33.73 -12.51 -15.65
CA GLY A 382 33.90 -11.90 -16.96
C GLY A 382 32.82 -10.88 -17.32
N LEU A 383 32.20 -10.24 -16.32
CA LEU A 383 31.47 -8.99 -16.51
C LEU A 383 32.44 -7.96 -17.11
N GLN A 384 31.94 -7.17 -18.04
CA GLN A 384 32.78 -6.23 -18.79
C GLN A 384 32.92 -4.90 -18.04
N ASN A 385 34.15 -4.37 -18.06
CA ASN A 385 34.50 -3.08 -17.50
C ASN A 385 34.34 -2.01 -18.58
N GLY A 386 33.85 -0.82 -18.21
CA GLY A 386 33.68 0.32 -19.10
C GLY A 386 32.23 0.52 -19.58
N GLY A 387 31.92 1.76 -19.98
CA GLY A 387 30.55 2.20 -20.15
C GLY A 387 30.08 2.45 -21.58
N PRO A 388 28.80 2.19 -21.88
CA PRO A 388 27.84 1.52 -21.01
C PRO A 388 27.88 -0.01 -21.16
N ASP A 389 27.61 -0.75 -20.09
CA ASP A 389 27.35 -2.21 -20.08
C ASP A 389 26.22 -2.50 -19.06
N GLY A 390 25.60 -3.68 -19.11
CA GLY A 390 24.39 -3.92 -18.31
C GLY A 390 24.03 -5.35 -17.98
N LEU A 391 23.05 -5.49 -17.08
CA LEU A 391 22.55 -6.74 -16.51
C LEU A 391 21.03 -6.77 -16.64
N ALA A 392 20.51 -7.83 -17.25
CA ALA A 392 19.09 -8.14 -17.24
C ALA A 392 18.78 -9.26 -16.24
N LEU A 393 17.89 -9.01 -15.29
CA LEU A 393 17.28 -10.06 -14.46
C LEU A 393 16.07 -10.61 -15.22
N VAL A 394 15.98 -11.93 -15.37
CA VAL A 394 14.94 -12.59 -16.16
C VAL A 394 14.29 -13.69 -15.32
N ASP A 395 12.96 -13.73 -15.28
CA ASP A 395 12.21 -14.72 -14.53
C ASP A 395 12.16 -16.10 -15.19
N ASN A 396 11.48 -17.04 -14.53
CA ASN A 396 11.27 -18.40 -15.03
C ASN A 396 10.36 -18.51 -16.26
N ASN A 397 9.67 -17.43 -16.64
CA ASN A 397 8.86 -17.35 -17.85
C ASN A 397 9.62 -16.70 -19.01
N GLY A 398 10.89 -16.31 -18.81
CA GLY A 398 11.70 -15.60 -19.79
C GLY A 398 11.41 -14.10 -19.85
N GLN A 399 10.70 -13.56 -18.86
CA GLN A 399 10.35 -12.15 -18.76
C GLN A 399 11.49 -11.35 -18.12
N VAL A 400 11.89 -10.23 -18.74
CA VAL A 400 12.87 -9.32 -18.15
C VAL A 400 12.21 -8.58 -16.99
N ILE A 401 12.75 -8.71 -15.79
CA ILE A 401 12.30 -8.05 -14.55
C ILE A 401 13.00 -6.72 -14.38
N GLN A 402 14.30 -6.67 -14.65
CA GLN A 402 15.08 -5.44 -14.66
C GLN A 402 16.07 -5.51 -15.80
N PHE A 403 16.32 -4.37 -16.44
CA PHE A 403 17.47 -4.20 -17.31
C PHE A 403 18.22 -2.95 -16.85
N LEU A 404 19.24 -3.17 -16.02
CA LEU A 404 20.07 -2.12 -15.44
C LEU A 404 21.36 -2.00 -16.23
N SER A 405 21.90 -0.80 -16.32
CA SER A 405 23.23 -0.56 -16.86
C SER A 405 24.05 0.30 -15.92
N TYR A 406 25.36 0.25 -16.08
CA TYR A 406 26.31 1.12 -15.41
C TYR A 406 27.05 1.93 -16.46
N GLU A 407 27.46 3.13 -16.07
CA GLU A 407 28.24 4.07 -16.92
C GLU A 407 27.51 4.50 -18.20
N GLY A 408 26.17 4.59 -18.14
CA GLY A 408 25.30 5.05 -19.22
C GLY A 408 24.20 4.05 -19.58
N SER A 409 23.35 4.40 -20.54
CA SER A 409 22.23 3.54 -21.00
C SER A 409 22.40 3.13 -22.47
N PHE A 410 21.84 1.96 -22.82
CA PHE A 410 21.84 1.44 -24.19
C PHE A 410 20.62 0.54 -24.44
N THR A 411 20.36 0.20 -25.70
CA THR A 411 19.27 -0.72 -26.08
C THR A 411 19.86 -2.08 -26.44
N ALA A 412 19.29 -3.15 -25.90
CA ALA A 412 19.72 -4.50 -26.22
C ALA A 412 19.31 -4.88 -27.66
N SER A 413 20.24 -5.50 -28.39
CA SER A 413 20.09 -5.91 -29.79
C SER A 413 19.72 -7.39 -29.95
N ASN A 414 19.88 -8.20 -28.90
CA ASN A 414 19.48 -9.61 -28.87
C ASN A 414 19.15 -10.10 -27.43
N GLY A 415 18.88 -11.40 -27.27
CA GLY A 415 18.60 -12.02 -25.98
C GLY A 415 17.25 -11.60 -25.36
N PRO A 416 16.99 -11.96 -24.09
CA PRO A 416 15.71 -11.70 -23.44
C PRO A 416 15.29 -10.22 -23.39
N ALA A 417 16.25 -9.30 -23.32
CA ALA A 417 16.01 -7.85 -23.31
C ALA A 417 15.99 -7.20 -24.70
N THR A 418 15.92 -7.96 -25.79
CA THR A 418 15.94 -7.39 -27.16
C THR A 418 14.95 -6.24 -27.32
N GLY A 419 15.42 -5.09 -27.80
CA GLY A 419 14.62 -3.89 -28.03
C GLY A 419 14.29 -3.07 -26.78
N VAL A 420 14.71 -3.53 -25.60
CA VAL A 420 14.52 -2.82 -24.32
C VAL A 420 15.73 -1.91 -24.07
N SER A 421 15.48 -0.67 -23.66
CA SER A 421 16.52 0.24 -23.19
C SER A 421 16.84 -0.01 -21.71
N SER A 422 18.11 -0.10 -21.37
CA SER A 422 18.57 -0.23 -20.00
C SER A 422 18.35 1.06 -19.19
N THR A 423 18.24 0.92 -17.88
CA THR A 423 18.23 2.04 -16.93
C THR A 423 19.60 2.18 -16.30
N ASP A 424 20.26 3.32 -16.51
CA ASP A 424 21.53 3.61 -15.85
C ASP A 424 21.34 3.77 -14.33
N ILE A 425 22.14 3.06 -13.54
CA ILE A 425 22.07 3.11 -12.07
C ILE A 425 22.72 4.37 -11.48
N GLY A 426 23.46 5.13 -12.30
CA GLY A 426 24.01 6.43 -11.93
C GLY A 426 25.23 6.38 -10.99
N VAL A 427 25.74 5.19 -10.70
CA VAL A 427 26.99 4.94 -9.96
C VAL A 427 27.81 3.88 -10.69
N SER A 428 29.13 3.90 -10.52
CA SER A 428 30.04 2.97 -11.21
C SER A 428 31.19 2.55 -10.32
N GLU A 429 31.76 1.40 -10.64
CA GLU A 429 33.07 0.99 -10.16
C GLU A 429 34.16 1.56 -11.09
N THR A 430 35.40 1.55 -10.63
CA THR A 430 36.53 2.01 -11.43
C THR A 430 37.67 1.00 -11.30
N THR A 431 38.66 1.12 -12.17
CA THR A 431 39.97 0.44 -12.07
C THR A 431 40.75 0.71 -10.76
N SER A 432 40.22 1.54 -9.86
CA SER A 432 40.75 1.80 -8.52
C SER A 432 39.87 1.28 -7.38
N THR A 433 38.71 0.67 -7.68
CA THR A 433 37.82 0.05 -6.70
C THR A 433 38.59 -1.01 -5.91
N PRO A 434 38.61 -0.97 -4.56
CA PRO A 434 39.29 -1.98 -3.77
C PRO A 434 38.61 -3.36 -3.89
N ILE A 435 39.40 -4.42 -3.88
CA ILE A 435 38.87 -5.80 -3.81
C ILE A 435 38.02 -5.95 -2.54
N GLY A 436 36.83 -6.55 -2.68
CA GLY A 436 35.89 -6.74 -1.57
C GLY A 436 34.87 -5.60 -1.41
N TYR A 437 34.78 -4.70 -2.40
CA TYR A 437 33.77 -3.66 -2.48
C TYR A 437 32.83 -3.95 -3.66
N SER A 438 31.68 -3.26 -3.68
CA SER A 438 30.61 -3.45 -4.66
C SER A 438 29.75 -2.19 -4.77
N LEU A 439 28.91 -2.16 -5.80
CA LEU A 439 27.74 -1.28 -5.88
C LEU A 439 26.56 -1.99 -5.25
N GLN A 440 25.82 -1.29 -4.40
CA GLN A 440 24.70 -1.90 -3.67
C GLN A 440 23.56 -0.90 -3.44
N LEU A 441 22.35 -1.42 -3.39
CA LEU A 441 21.16 -0.68 -2.99
C LEU A 441 21.22 -0.33 -1.50
N THR A 442 20.84 0.91 -1.19
CA THR A 442 20.67 1.38 0.19
C THR A 442 19.29 1.99 0.37
N GLY A 443 18.73 1.82 1.56
CA GLY A 443 17.40 2.30 1.89
C GLY A 443 16.70 1.36 2.86
N THR A 444 15.40 1.59 3.03
CA THR A 444 14.48 0.75 3.79
C THR A 444 13.22 0.57 2.97
N GLY A 445 12.81 -0.67 2.76
CA GLY A 445 11.66 -0.98 1.94
C GLY A 445 11.53 -2.50 1.76
N THR A 446 10.59 -2.88 0.92
CA THR A 446 10.32 -4.24 0.50
C THR A 446 10.33 -4.41 -1.03
N ASN A 447 10.54 -3.31 -1.77
CA ASN A 447 10.53 -3.24 -3.24
C ASN A 447 11.71 -2.43 -3.78
N TYR A 448 12.18 -2.76 -4.99
CA TYR A 448 13.31 -2.10 -5.66
C TYR A 448 13.23 -0.57 -5.65
N SER A 449 12.06 0.02 -5.91
CA SER A 449 11.85 1.47 -6.02
C SER A 449 12.06 2.25 -4.72
N GLU A 450 12.09 1.56 -3.57
CA GLU A 450 12.31 2.16 -2.24
C GLU A 450 13.80 2.26 -1.90
N PHE A 451 14.66 1.77 -2.78
CA PHE A 451 16.10 1.78 -2.61
C PHE A 451 16.77 2.69 -3.63
N THR A 452 17.97 3.14 -3.30
CA THR A 452 18.81 3.91 -4.21
C THR A 452 20.19 3.30 -4.26
N TRP A 453 20.74 3.22 -5.48
CA TRP A 453 22.10 2.76 -5.70
C TRP A 453 23.10 3.69 -5.00
N ALA A 454 23.91 3.10 -4.13
CA ALA A 454 25.01 3.79 -3.48
C ALA A 454 26.31 3.55 -4.25
N ALA A 455 27.20 4.53 -4.19
CA ALA A 455 28.57 4.38 -4.67
C ALA A 455 29.29 3.24 -3.93
N VAL A 456 30.45 2.85 -4.47
CA VAL A 456 31.30 1.76 -4.00
C VAL A 456 31.43 1.70 -2.47
N MET A 457 31.03 0.57 -1.88
CA MET A 457 31.10 0.28 -0.44
C MET A 457 31.57 -1.15 -0.20
N ALA A 458 31.99 -1.48 1.02
CA ALA A 458 32.36 -2.86 1.37
C ALA A 458 31.19 -3.80 1.08
N ASN A 459 31.45 -4.91 0.39
CA ASN A 459 30.39 -5.78 -0.09
C ASN A 459 29.62 -6.44 1.05
N THR A 460 28.34 -6.71 0.80
CA THR A 460 27.43 -7.33 1.77
C THR A 460 26.83 -8.64 1.27
N SER A 461 27.28 -9.12 0.10
CA SER A 461 26.99 -10.43 -0.49
C SER A 461 26.66 -11.53 0.52
N GLY A 462 25.42 -12.02 0.44
CA GLY A 462 24.87 -13.08 1.30
C GLY A 462 24.31 -12.60 2.64
N PHE A 463 24.31 -11.29 2.93
CA PHE A 463 23.75 -10.69 4.14
C PHE A 463 22.71 -9.62 3.83
N TYR A 464 21.53 -9.76 4.44
CA TYR A 464 20.47 -8.76 4.33
C TYR A 464 20.78 -7.50 5.14
N GLN A 465 20.92 -6.35 4.49
CA GLN A 465 21.18 -5.07 5.15
C GLN A 465 20.27 -3.93 4.67
N PHE A 466 19.00 -3.94 5.07
CA PHE A 466 18.21 -2.69 5.11
C PHE A 466 18.43 -2.00 6.45
N ARG A 467 19.25 -0.95 6.41
CA ARG A 467 19.63 -0.19 7.60
C ARG A 467 18.43 0.59 8.12
N SER A 468 17.80 0.12 9.21
CA SER A 468 17.07 1.03 10.09
C SER A 468 18.01 2.16 10.50
N LYS A 469 17.55 3.42 10.54
CA LYS A 469 18.36 4.60 10.88
C LYS A 469 18.96 4.64 12.31
N LEU A 470 18.94 3.53 13.05
CA LEU A 470 19.74 3.35 14.26
C LEU A 470 20.99 2.52 13.90
N TRP A 471 22.11 2.72 14.60
CA TRP A 471 23.41 2.05 14.42
C TRP A 471 24.42 2.73 13.49
N TRP A 472 24.64 4.03 13.70
CA TRP A 472 25.92 4.69 13.37
C TRP A 472 26.83 4.90 14.60
N HIS A 473 26.64 4.15 15.69
CA HIS A 473 27.41 4.37 16.94
C HIS A 473 27.97 3.12 17.65
N CYS A 474 27.99 1.92 17.04
CA CYS A 474 28.50 0.74 17.77
C CYS A 474 29.49 -0.17 17.02
N ALA A 475 30.07 0.28 15.91
CA ALA A 475 31.08 -0.50 15.17
C ALA A 475 32.40 0.25 14.96
N MET A 476 32.85 0.99 15.97
CA MET A 476 34.26 1.41 16.09
C MET A 476 34.68 1.38 17.56
N ASP A 477 34.58 0.22 18.21
CA ASP A 477 35.37 -0.03 19.41
C ASP A 477 35.53 -1.54 19.64
N LYS A 478 36.46 -2.16 18.90
CA LYS A 478 37.10 -3.44 19.26
C LYS A 478 38.18 -3.82 18.25
N ARG A 479 39.39 -3.38 18.58
CA ARG A 479 40.75 -3.90 18.27
C ARG A 479 41.65 -2.66 18.40
N VAL A 480 42.47 -2.52 19.44
CA VAL A 480 43.71 -3.27 19.66
C VAL A 480 44.07 -3.32 21.15
N SER A 481 44.17 -4.52 21.71
CA SER A 481 45.17 -4.87 22.71
C SER A 481 45.52 -6.35 22.57
N LEU A 482 46.62 -6.60 21.85
CA LEU A 482 47.66 -7.61 22.08
C LEU A 482 48.75 -7.41 21.04
#